data_AF-A0A0U2UNC7-F1
#
_entry.id   AF-A0A0U2UNC7-F1
#
_cell.length_a   1.000
_cell.length_b   1.000
_cell.length_c   1.000
_cell.angle_alpha   90.00
_cell.angle_beta   90.00
_cell.angle_gamma   90.00
#
_symmetry.space_group_name_H-M   'P 1'
#
loop_
_entity.id
_entity.type
_entity.pdbx_description
1 polymer ?
#
loop_
_entity_poly.entity_id
_entity_poly.type
_entity_poly.pdbx_seq_one_letter_code
_entity_poly.pdbx_strand_id
1 'polypeptide(L)' 'MDKRKVISAYRRGIISVQECAQILGLDSGTIARLVDDPQLAEPPARRLRRPAGG' A
#
# COMPACT_ATOMS: atom_id res chain seq x y z
N MET A 1 2.21 -12.72 2.67
CA MET A 1 1.75 -11.82 1.58
C MET A 1 2.57 -10.54 1.65
N ASP A 2 2.89 -9.89 0.52
CA ASP A 2 3.69 -8.65 0.55
C ASP A 2 2.94 -7.52 1.23
N LYS A 3 3.62 -6.79 2.14
CA LYS A 3 3.06 -5.63 2.85
C LYS A 3 2.38 -4.64 1.91
N ARG A 4 3.00 -4.33 0.77
CA ARG A 4 2.45 -3.41 -0.24
C ARG A 4 1.13 -3.89 -0.84
N LYS A 5 1.02 -5.18 -1.16
CA LYS A 5 -0.20 -5.77 -1.73
C LYS A 5 -1.36 -5.70 -0.73
N VAL A 6 -1.07 -5.94 0.54
CA VAL A 6 -2.05 -5.85 1.63
C VAL A 6 -2.55 -4.42 1.80
N ILE A 7 -1.64 -3.45 1.86
CA ILE A 7 -1.99 -2.01 1.96
C ILE A 7 -2.79 -1.54 0.74
N SER A 8 -2.40 -1.98 -0.46
CA SER A 8 -3.13 -1.69 -1.70
C SER A 8 -4.55 -2.26 -1.67
N ALA A 9 -4.73 -3.50 -1.21
CA ALA A 9 -6.04 -4.14 -1.05
C ALA A 9 -6.93 -3.40 -0.03
N TYR A 10 -6.37 -2.95 1.10
CA TYR A 10 -7.09 -2.13 2.07
C TYR A 10 -7.55 -0.79 1.48
N ARG A 11 -6.66 -0.07 0.79
CA ARG A 11 -6.98 1.21 0.15
C ARG A 11 -8.04 1.06 -0.96
N ARG A 12 -8.10 -0.11 -1.58
CA ARG A 12 -9.12 -0.49 -2.56
C ARG A 12 -10.44 -0.96 -1.92
N GLY A 13 -10.51 -1.05 -0.59
CA GLY A 13 -11.68 -1.52 0.15
C GLY A 13 -11.93 -3.03 0.04
N ILE A 14 -10.94 -3.81 -0.39
CA ILE A 14 -11.06 -5.26 -0.58
C ILE A 14 -10.99 -5.99 0.77
N ILE A 15 -10.18 -5.48 1.69
CA ILE A 15 -9.98 -6.02 3.04
C ILE A 15 -10.09 -4.91 4.08
N SER A 16 -10.38 -5.28 5.33
CA SER A 16 -10.47 -4.33 6.44
C SER A 16 -9.10 -4.04 7.06
N VAL A 17 -9.05 -3.04 7.95
CA VAL A 17 -7.85 -2.72 8.74
C VAL A 17 -7.48 -3.87 9.69
N GLN A 18 -8.47 -4.64 10.16
CA GLN A 18 -8.28 -5.81 11.03
C GLN A 18 -7.69 -6.98 10.25
N GLU A 19 -8.18 -7.22 9.04
CA GLU A 19 -7.60 -8.22 8.12
C GLU A 19 -6.14 -7.87 7.80
N CYS A 20 -5.83 -6.59 7.57
CA CYS A 20 -4.44 -6.14 7.39
C CYS A 20 -3.58 -6.41 8.62
N ALA A 21 -4.10 -6.13 9.81
CA ALA A 21 -3.43 -6.37 11.07
C ALA A 21 -3.07 -7.86 11.22
N GLN A 22 -4.01 -8.76 10.92
CA GLN A 22 -3.78 -10.21 10.97
C GLN A 22 -2.77 -10.68 9.92
N ILE A 23 -2.86 -10.20 8.68
CA ILE A 23 -1.95 -10.62 7.59
C ILE A 23 -0.51 -10.12 7.84
N LEU A 24 -0.36 -8.92 8.40
CA LEU A 24 0.94 -8.30 8.65
C LEU A 24 1.51 -8.61 10.04
N GLY A 25 0.71 -9.20 10.94
CA GLY A 25 1.10 -9.44 12.32
C GLY A 25 1.32 -8.13 13.10
N LEU A 26 0.57 -7.08 12.78
CA LEU A 26 0.69 -5.75 13.37
C LEU A 26 -0.63 -5.33 14.02
N ASP A 27 -0.57 -4.36 14.92
CA ASP A 27 -1.79 -3.82 15.52
C ASP A 27 -2.55 -2.88 14.56
N SER A 28 -3.87 -2.81 14.71
CA SER A 28 -4.77 -2.00 13.87
C SER A 28 -4.39 -0.51 13.84
N GLY A 29 -3.96 0.05 14.98
CA GLY A 29 -3.45 1.42 15.06
C GLY A 29 -2.14 1.62 14.29
N THR A 30 -1.27 0.61 14.27
CA THR A 30 -0.03 0.64 13.48
C THR A 30 -0.35 0.56 12.00
N ILE A 31 -1.32 -0.27 11.60
CA ILE A 31 -1.81 -0.33 10.21
C ILE A 31 -2.39 1.02 9.80
N ALA A 32 -3.21 1.66 10.62
CA ALA A 32 -3.80 2.97 10.32
C ALA A 32 -2.75 4.04 10.02
N ARG A 33 -1.60 4.01 10.70
CA ARG A 33 -0.47 4.92 10.39
C ARG A 33 0.31 4.48 9.14
N LEU A 34 0.43 3.17 8.93
CA LEU A 34 1.14 2.58 7.80
C LEU A 34 0.43 2.80 6.46
N VAL A 35 -0.91 2.84 6.45
CA VAL A 35 -1.74 3.11 5.26
C VAL A 35 -1.78 4.59 4.91
N ASP A 36 -1.56 5.46 5.89
CA ASP A 36 -1.44 6.92 5.72
C ASP A 36 -0.06 7.31 5.17
N ASP A 37 0.94 6.42 5.30
CA ASP A 37 2.28 6.64 4.82
C ASP A 37 2.34 6.70 3.27
N PRO A 38 2.67 7.87 2.68
CA PRO A 38 2.65 8.07 1.24
C PRO A 38 3.80 7.35 0.51
N GLN A 39 4.79 6.79 1.21
CA GLN A 39 5.84 5.96 0.61
C GLN A 39 5.39 4.50 0.45
N LEU A 40 4.41 4.07 1.25
CA LEU A 40 3.78 2.76 1.19
C LEU A 40 2.59 2.72 0.24
N ALA A 41 1.97 3.88 -0.02
CA ALA A 41 1.22 4.10 -1.23
C ALA A 41 2.15 3.77 -2.41
N GLU A 42 1.84 2.69 -3.13
CA GLU A 42 2.61 2.30 -4.31
C GLU A 42 2.90 3.54 -5.15
N PRO A 43 4.18 3.90 -5.38
CA PRO A 43 4.47 5.06 -6.22
C PRO A 43 3.76 4.78 -7.54
N PRO A 44 2.97 5.73 -8.07
CA PRO A 44 2.21 5.51 -9.30
C PRO A 44 3.21 5.03 -10.32
N ALA A 45 3.10 3.73 -10.66
CA ALA A 45 4.13 2.90 -11.31
C ALA A 45 4.99 3.81 -12.14
N ARG A 46 6.14 4.20 -11.55
CA ARG A 46 7.00 5.32 -11.96
C ARG A 46 6.88 5.39 -13.45
N ARG A 47 6.07 6.34 -13.97
CA ARG A 47 5.82 6.48 -15.40
C ARG A 47 7.21 6.40 -15.98
N LEU A 48 7.50 5.28 -16.64
CA LEU A 48 8.78 5.10 -17.28
C LEU A 48 8.77 6.26 -18.24
N ARG A 49 9.56 7.29 -17.91
CA ARG A 49 9.62 8.53 -18.66
C ARG A 49 9.85 8.07 -20.09
N ARG A 50 8.85 8.24 -20.98
CA ARG A 50 9.14 8.31 -22.40
C ARG A 50 10.17 9.44 -22.50
N PRO A 51 11.43 9.17 -22.89
CA PRO A 51 12.23 10.26 -23.40
C PRO A 51 11.54 10.68 -24.70
N ALA A 52 11.03 11.90 -24.70
CA ALA A 52 10.85 12.61 -25.95
C ALA A 52 12.25 12.95 -26.47
N GLY A 53 12.52 12.72 -27.75
CA GLY A 53 13.69 13.26 -28.44
C GLY A 53 14.52 12.19 -29.17
N GLY A 54 14.53 12.31 -30.50
CA GLY A 54 15.29 11.50 -31.45
C GLY A 54 14.59 11.44 -32.79
#